data_AF-A0A1S8KYD0-F1
#
_entry.id   AF-A0A1S8KYD0-F1
#
_cell.length_a   1.000
_cell.length_b   1.000
_cell.length_c   1.000
_cell.angle_alpha   90.00
_cell.angle_beta   90.00
_cell.angle_gamma   90.00
#
_symmetry.space_group_name_H-M   'P 1'
#
loop_
_entity.id
_entity.type
_entity.pdbx_description
1 polymer ?
#
loop_
_entity_poly.entity_id
_entity_poly.type
_entity_poly.pdbx_seq_one_letter_code
_entity_poly.pdbx_strand_id
1 'polypeptide(L)'
;MKTIFISDTHIGQNTPENWYQKSVHEKYLKAILQYVQSNAEDIQDVVILGDWFDLWMYTPQPQISATLNNIINNNLNVFTKQSDGDFITCMDSIQGNLYYVHGNHDMTINFNEVNKYFAPLSSKNKQVICTDRIYGKNGIYAEHGHYYDTLCKPYSGKTDKYKPLPIGYFISRIAAWWCEKQLKKAEKSNSSELQNQGNPSANDFWTIIFDNDFYKIVFTMPDGTSIKRSEVLYK
;
A
#
# COMPACT_ATOMS: atom_id res chain seq x y z
N MET A 1 -8.96 13.70 24.77
CA MET A 1 -8.91 12.43 24.02
C MET A 1 -7.86 12.53 22.93
N LYS A 2 -7.24 11.40 22.57
CA LYS A 2 -6.10 11.28 21.66
C LYS A 2 -6.59 10.97 20.24
N THR A 3 -5.85 11.44 19.23
CA THR A 3 -5.95 10.96 17.85
C THR A 3 -4.66 10.23 17.52
N ILE A 4 -4.75 9.01 17.01
CA ILE A 4 -3.60 8.20 16.61
C ILE A 4 -3.48 8.22 15.10
N PHE A 5 -2.27 8.47 14.58
CA PHE A 5 -1.97 8.42 13.16
C PHE A 5 -1.08 7.21 12.88
N ILE A 6 -1.46 6.40 11.89
CA ILE A 6 -0.70 5.27 11.36
C ILE A 6 -0.56 5.50 9.85
N SER A 7 0.64 5.34 9.29
CA SER A 7 0.92 5.59 7.87
C SER A 7 1.90 4.53 7.36
N ASP A 8 1.99 4.39 6.03
CA ASP A 8 3.08 3.67 5.35
C ASP A 8 3.27 2.24 5.87
N THR A 9 2.17 1.51 6.05
CA THR A 9 2.23 0.11 6.44
C THR A 9 2.49 -0.79 5.24
N HIS A 10 2.05 -0.39 4.04
CA HIS A 10 2.34 -1.03 2.76
C HIS A 10 2.01 -2.53 2.72
N ILE A 11 0.87 -2.91 3.29
CA ILE A 11 0.43 -4.31 3.34
C ILE A 11 0.10 -4.78 1.91
N GLY A 12 0.92 -5.68 1.40
CA GLY A 12 0.71 -6.35 0.12
C GLY A 12 0.22 -7.80 0.27
N GLN A 13 0.38 -8.60 -0.77
CA GLN A 13 0.04 -10.03 -0.77
C GLN A 13 1.11 -10.92 -0.11
N ASN A 14 2.15 -10.33 0.47
CA ASN A 14 3.35 -11.01 0.95
C ASN A 14 4.13 -11.72 -0.18
N THR A 15 4.15 -11.12 -1.38
CA THR A 15 5.14 -11.53 -2.37
C THR A 15 6.54 -11.14 -1.87
N PRO A 16 7.61 -11.83 -2.32
CA PRO A 16 8.95 -11.56 -1.82
C PRO A 16 9.41 -10.11 -1.94
N GLU A 17 8.86 -9.34 -2.89
CA GLU A 17 9.24 -7.95 -3.19
C GLU A 17 8.40 -6.90 -2.44
N ASN A 18 7.26 -7.27 -1.84
CA ASN A 18 6.45 -6.31 -1.08
C ASN A 18 7.28 -5.74 0.08
N TRP A 19 7.06 -4.47 0.44
CA TRP A 19 7.75 -3.89 1.60
C TRP A 19 7.25 -4.50 2.91
N TYR A 20 5.93 -4.67 3.05
CA TYR A 20 5.38 -5.46 4.14
C TYR A 20 5.65 -6.95 3.93
N GLN A 21 6.51 -7.48 4.79
CA GLN A 21 6.73 -8.91 5.00
C GLN A 21 6.07 -9.36 6.31
N LYS A 22 5.03 -10.20 6.23
CA LYS A 22 4.29 -10.72 7.40
C LYS A 22 5.20 -11.32 8.48
N SER A 23 6.23 -12.07 8.09
CA SER A 23 7.19 -12.70 9.03
C SER A 23 7.97 -11.70 9.89
N VAL A 24 8.08 -10.44 9.44
CA VAL A 24 8.82 -9.38 10.13
C VAL A 24 7.88 -8.38 10.78
N HIS A 25 6.91 -7.88 10.02
CA HIS A 25 6.15 -6.67 10.37
C HIS A 25 4.83 -6.96 11.11
N GLU A 26 4.20 -8.12 10.90
CA GLU A 26 2.87 -8.42 11.46
C GLU A 26 2.85 -8.26 12.98
N LYS A 27 3.89 -8.75 13.67
CA LYS A 27 3.98 -8.63 15.14
C LYS A 27 4.00 -7.19 15.63
N TYR A 28 4.63 -6.27 14.90
CA TYR A 28 4.70 -4.86 15.28
C TYR A 28 3.38 -4.15 14.97
N LEU A 29 2.79 -4.42 13.81
CA LEU A 29 1.48 -3.90 13.45
C LEU A 29 0.42 -4.35 14.47
N LYS A 30 0.39 -5.65 14.81
CA LYS A 30 -0.53 -6.19 15.81
C LYS A 30 -0.31 -5.58 17.20
N ALA A 31 0.95 -5.34 17.61
CA ALA A 31 1.24 -4.63 18.85
C ALA A 31 0.70 -3.18 18.85
N ILE A 32 0.80 -2.45 17.74
CA ILE A 32 0.21 -1.11 17.59
C ILE A 32 -1.32 -1.18 17.70
N LEU A 33 -1.96 -2.12 16.99
CA LEU A 33 -3.41 -2.31 17.02
C LEU A 33 -3.88 -2.71 18.42
N GLN A 34 -3.16 -3.60 19.10
CA GLN A 34 -3.44 -4.01 20.48
C GLN A 34 -3.28 -2.83 21.45
N TYR A 35 -2.25 -1.99 21.28
CA TYR A 35 -2.11 -0.77 22.07
C TYR A 35 -3.32 0.14 21.93
N VAL A 36 -3.82 0.37 20.71
CA VAL A 36 -5.04 1.16 20.49
C VAL A 36 -6.23 0.53 21.20
N GLN A 37 -6.41 -0.78 21.09
CA GLN A 37 -7.50 -1.51 21.74
C GLN A 37 -7.45 -1.38 23.26
N SER A 38 -6.29 -1.56 23.88
CA SER A 38 -6.11 -1.47 25.33
C SER A 38 -6.26 -0.06 25.88
N ASN A 39 -6.11 0.97 25.04
CA ASN A 39 -6.21 2.38 25.43
C ASN A 39 -7.44 3.07 24.81
N ALA A 40 -8.42 2.29 24.36
CA ALA A 40 -9.51 2.77 23.54
C ALA A 40 -10.40 3.83 24.22
N GLU A 41 -10.49 3.83 25.55
CA GLU A 41 -11.24 4.83 26.33
C GLU A 41 -10.68 6.25 26.17
N ASP A 42 -9.37 6.38 25.94
CA ASP A 42 -8.69 7.66 25.75
C ASP A 42 -8.62 8.10 24.29
N ILE A 43 -8.94 7.21 23.34
CA ILE A 43 -8.71 7.41 21.91
C ILE A 43 -10.01 7.81 21.23
N GLN A 44 -10.02 9.04 20.71
CA GLN A 44 -11.12 9.59 19.93
C GLN A 44 -11.12 9.00 18.53
N ASP A 45 -10.04 9.16 17.78
CA ASP A 45 -9.98 8.70 16.39
C ASP A 45 -8.66 7.97 16.12
N VAL A 46 -8.72 7.01 15.20
CA VAL A 46 -7.55 6.42 14.56
C VAL A 46 -7.58 6.82 13.09
N VAL A 47 -6.50 7.40 12.61
CA VAL A 47 -6.37 7.89 11.25
C VAL A 47 -5.28 7.10 10.56
N ILE A 48 -5.67 6.52 9.44
CA ILE A 48 -4.78 5.83 8.53
C ILE A 48 -4.43 6.81 7.46
N LEU A 49 -3.21 7.30 7.51
CA LEU A 49 -2.76 8.43 6.74
C LEU A 49 -2.08 7.99 5.45
N GLY A 50 -2.76 7.15 4.67
CA GLY A 50 -2.27 6.64 3.38
C GLY A 50 -1.36 5.43 3.48
N ASP A 51 -1.19 4.81 2.32
CA ASP A 51 -0.34 3.66 2.07
C ASP A 51 -0.53 2.55 3.12
N TRP A 52 -1.81 2.28 3.46
CA TRP A 52 -2.15 1.11 4.26
C TRP A 52 -1.87 -0.14 3.44
N PHE A 53 -2.42 -0.15 2.23
CA PHE A 53 -2.32 -1.24 1.29
C PHE A 53 -1.31 -0.89 0.21
N ASP A 54 -0.56 -1.88 -0.26
CA ASP A 54 0.38 -1.70 -1.35
C ASP A 54 -0.14 -2.37 -2.62
N LEU A 55 -0.42 -1.57 -3.66
CA LEU A 55 -0.78 -2.02 -5.01
C LEU A 55 0.34 -1.76 -6.04
N TRP A 56 1.46 -1.16 -5.62
CA TRP A 56 2.54 -0.71 -6.51
C TRP A 56 3.76 -1.63 -6.46
N MET A 57 4.12 -2.21 -5.31
CA MET A 57 5.32 -3.07 -5.18
C MET A 57 5.10 -4.51 -5.67
N TYR A 58 4.81 -4.66 -6.96
CA TYR A 58 4.70 -5.95 -7.63
C TYR A 58 5.48 -5.93 -8.93
N THR A 59 6.12 -7.05 -9.26
CA THR A 59 6.82 -7.16 -10.54
C THR A 59 5.85 -6.91 -11.71
N PRO A 60 6.29 -6.30 -12.83
CA PRO A 60 5.44 -6.12 -14.00
C PRO A 60 5.06 -7.45 -14.65
N GLN A 61 5.88 -8.51 -14.49
CA GLN A 61 5.68 -9.85 -15.01
C GLN A 61 6.24 -10.92 -14.04
N PRO A 62 5.52 -12.02 -13.75
CA PRO A 62 4.12 -12.26 -14.12
C PRO A 62 3.19 -11.26 -13.43
N GLN A 63 2.15 -10.82 -14.14
CA GLN A 63 1.23 -9.81 -13.64
C GLN A 63 0.48 -10.32 -12.40
N ILE A 64 0.81 -9.79 -11.23
CA ILE A 64 -0.03 -9.93 -10.05
C ILE A 64 -0.99 -8.74 -10.04
N SER A 65 -2.28 -9.04 -10.23
CA SER A 65 -3.35 -8.07 -9.97
C SER A 65 -3.50 -7.94 -8.46
N ALA A 66 -2.80 -6.96 -7.90
CA ALA A 66 -2.94 -6.58 -6.50
C ALA A 66 -4.33 -5.98 -6.29
N THR A 67 -5.24 -6.79 -5.76
CA THR A 67 -6.58 -6.35 -5.37
C THR A 67 -6.68 -6.28 -3.85
N LEU A 68 -7.55 -5.38 -3.36
CA LEU A 68 -7.87 -5.27 -1.93
C LEU A 68 -8.23 -6.64 -1.33
N ASN A 69 -9.10 -7.40 -2.01
CA ASN A 69 -9.52 -8.72 -1.55
C ASN A 69 -8.35 -9.70 -1.41
N ASN A 70 -7.45 -9.75 -2.39
CA ASN A 70 -6.29 -10.65 -2.33
C ASN A 70 -5.34 -10.24 -1.21
N ILE A 71 -5.09 -8.94 -1.02
CA ILE A 71 -4.25 -8.44 0.06
C ILE A 71 -4.84 -8.83 1.42
N ILE A 72 -6.14 -8.58 1.62
CA ILE A 72 -6.82 -8.92 2.87
C ILE A 72 -6.77 -10.44 3.13
N ASN A 73 -7.07 -11.26 2.12
CA ASN A 73 -7.07 -12.72 2.25
C ASN A 73 -5.69 -13.31 2.58
N ASN A 74 -4.61 -12.65 2.18
CA ASN A 74 -3.25 -13.06 2.56
C ASN A 74 -2.83 -12.58 3.97
N ASN A 75 -3.62 -11.69 4.59
CA ASN A 75 -3.31 -11.05 5.87
C ASN A 75 -4.48 -11.16 6.86
N LEU A 76 -5.19 -12.29 6.88
CA LEU A 76 -6.36 -12.49 7.74
C LEU A 76 -6.07 -12.26 9.24
N ASN A 77 -4.85 -12.52 9.71
CA ASN A 77 -4.44 -12.27 11.10
C ASN A 77 -4.49 -10.78 11.49
N VAL A 78 -4.49 -9.87 10.52
CA VAL A 78 -4.62 -8.42 10.75
C VAL A 78 -6.06 -7.97 10.55
N PHE A 79 -6.77 -8.56 9.58
CA PHE A 79 -8.08 -8.07 9.11
C PHE A 79 -9.28 -8.88 9.60
N THR A 80 -9.06 -9.87 10.46
CA THR A 80 -10.12 -10.61 11.16
C THR A 80 -9.86 -10.58 12.66
N LYS A 81 -10.91 -10.71 13.47
CA LYS A 81 -10.81 -10.61 14.94
C LYS A 81 -9.77 -11.58 15.50
N GLN A 82 -8.81 -11.05 16.25
CA GLN A 82 -7.78 -11.81 16.95
C GLN A 82 -7.78 -11.46 18.45
N SER A 83 -7.11 -12.29 19.26
CA SER A 83 -6.90 -12.01 20.69
C SER A 83 -5.68 -11.12 20.97
N ASP A 84 -4.79 -10.95 20.00
CA ASP A 84 -3.48 -10.31 20.13
C ASP A 84 -3.33 -9.09 19.20
N GLY A 85 -4.42 -8.36 18.97
CA GLY A 85 -4.46 -7.15 18.15
C GLY A 85 -4.87 -7.42 16.70
N ASP A 86 -5.86 -6.67 16.22
CA ASP A 86 -6.40 -6.74 14.87
C ASP A 86 -7.17 -5.46 14.51
N PHE A 87 -7.40 -5.27 13.22
CA PHE A 87 -8.02 -4.06 12.68
C PHE A 87 -9.50 -3.90 13.08
N ILE A 88 -10.26 -5.00 13.12
CA ILE A 88 -11.70 -4.98 13.39
C ILE A 88 -11.94 -4.61 14.84
N THR A 89 -11.25 -5.28 15.77
CA THR A 89 -11.35 -4.99 17.20
C THR A 89 -10.77 -3.60 17.51
N CYS A 90 -9.73 -3.17 16.82
CA CYS A 90 -9.22 -1.79 16.90
C CYS A 90 -10.32 -0.78 16.55
N MET A 91 -10.95 -0.90 15.37
CA MET A 91 -12.06 -0.05 14.94
C MET A 91 -13.23 -0.05 15.93
N ASP A 92 -13.63 -1.23 16.40
CA ASP A 92 -14.75 -1.40 17.34
C ASP A 92 -14.44 -0.81 18.73
N SER A 93 -13.18 -0.86 19.17
CA SER A 93 -12.81 -0.47 20.53
C SER A 93 -12.87 1.04 20.78
N ILE A 94 -12.35 1.87 19.86
CA ILE A 94 -12.16 3.32 20.04
C ILE A 94 -13.48 4.08 20.26
N GLN A 95 -13.43 5.26 20.91
CA GLN A 95 -14.64 6.04 21.20
C GLN A 95 -15.28 6.66 19.96
N GLY A 96 -14.46 7.14 19.03
CA GLY A 96 -14.92 7.72 17.77
C GLY A 96 -14.67 6.80 16.59
N ASN A 97 -14.04 7.36 15.55
CA ASN A 97 -14.04 6.77 14.23
C ASN A 97 -12.65 6.36 13.77
N LEU A 98 -12.63 5.36 12.90
CA LEU A 98 -11.46 5.00 12.12
C LEU A 98 -11.56 5.69 10.76
N TYR A 99 -10.57 6.52 10.44
CA TYR A 99 -10.47 7.23 9.17
C TYR A 99 -9.42 6.59 8.29
N TYR A 100 -9.66 6.58 6.98
CA TYR A 100 -8.70 6.13 5.99
C TYR A 100 -8.54 7.18 4.89
N VAL A 101 -7.36 7.79 4.86
CA VAL A 101 -6.92 8.72 3.82
C VAL A 101 -6.15 7.92 2.77
N HIS A 102 -6.42 8.12 1.48
CA HIS A 102 -5.58 7.51 0.43
C HIS A 102 -4.15 8.06 0.49
N GLY A 103 -3.18 7.16 0.33
CA GLY A 103 -1.83 7.45 -0.09
C GLY A 103 -1.68 7.19 -1.59
N ASN A 104 -0.44 7.20 -2.09
CA ASN A 104 -0.22 6.95 -3.51
C ASN A 104 -0.26 5.45 -3.82
N HIS A 105 0.22 4.56 -2.95
CA HIS A 105 0.24 3.11 -3.18
C HIS A 105 -1.15 2.48 -3.20
N ASP A 106 -2.14 3.14 -2.60
CA ASP A 106 -3.53 2.69 -2.52
C ASP A 106 -4.54 3.64 -3.18
N MET A 107 -4.08 4.63 -3.94
CA MET A 107 -4.92 5.66 -4.60
C MET A 107 -6.02 5.13 -5.55
N THR A 108 -5.94 3.87 -5.98
CA THR A 108 -6.93 3.23 -6.85
C THR A 108 -7.90 2.33 -6.11
N ILE A 109 -7.80 2.23 -4.78
CA ILE A 109 -8.73 1.44 -3.98
C ILE A 109 -10.11 2.12 -4.01
N ASN A 110 -11.13 1.30 -4.24
CA ASN A 110 -12.50 1.75 -4.10
C ASN A 110 -12.92 1.66 -2.63
N PHE A 111 -13.12 2.79 -1.98
CA PHE A 111 -13.56 2.83 -0.58
C PHE A 111 -14.92 2.14 -0.30
N ASN A 112 -15.77 1.97 -1.33
CA ASN A 112 -16.97 1.16 -1.16
C ASN A 112 -16.63 -0.32 -0.95
N GLU A 113 -15.54 -0.82 -1.52
CA GLU A 113 -15.07 -2.20 -1.31
C GLU A 113 -14.49 -2.40 0.08
N VAL A 114 -13.79 -1.39 0.62
CA VAL A 114 -13.27 -1.37 2.00
C VAL A 114 -14.39 -1.65 3.00
N ASN A 115 -15.49 -0.91 2.93
CA ASN A 115 -16.61 -1.10 3.86
C ASN A 115 -17.47 -2.33 3.56
N LYS A 116 -17.50 -2.84 2.31
CA LYS A 116 -18.11 -4.16 2.03
C LYS A 116 -17.40 -5.28 2.78
N TYR A 117 -16.10 -5.14 3.03
CA TYR A 117 -15.33 -6.12 3.80
C TYR A 117 -15.43 -5.89 5.31
N PHE A 118 -15.15 -4.67 5.78
CA PHE A 118 -14.97 -4.41 7.22
C PHE A 118 -16.28 -4.22 8.00
N ALA A 119 -17.30 -3.60 7.41
CA ALA A 119 -18.54 -3.32 8.13
C ALA A 119 -19.25 -4.60 8.62
N PRO A 120 -19.36 -5.69 7.83
CA PRO A 120 -19.96 -6.94 8.30
C PRO A 120 -19.22 -7.63 9.45
N LEU A 121 -17.92 -7.34 9.64
CA LEU A 121 -17.11 -7.94 10.71
C LEU A 121 -17.21 -7.15 12.03
N SER A 122 -17.65 -5.89 11.96
CA SER A 122 -17.83 -5.03 13.14
C SER A 122 -19.00 -5.52 14.00
N SER A 123 -18.74 -5.73 15.29
CA SER A 123 -19.78 -5.98 16.29
C SER A 123 -20.53 -4.72 16.73
N LYS A 124 -20.02 -3.53 16.42
CA LYS A 124 -20.65 -2.24 16.77
C LYS A 124 -21.26 -1.53 15.57
N ASN A 125 -21.39 -2.23 14.44
CA ASN A 125 -21.87 -1.66 13.17
C ASN A 125 -21.07 -0.42 12.74
N LYS A 126 -19.77 -0.40 13.05
CA LYS A 126 -18.85 0.67 12.65
C LYS A 126 -18.36 0.45 11.23
N GLN A 127 -18.02 1.55 10.58
CA GLN A 127 -17.48 1.61 9.23
C GLN A 127 -16.21 2.46 9.23
N VAL A 128 -15.35 2.22 8.25
CA VAL A 128 -14.17 3.05 7.98
C VAL A 128 -14.64 4.31 7.26
N ILE A 129 -14.32 5.48 7.82
CA ILE A 129 -14.60 6.77 7.16
C ILE A 129 -13.47 7.06 6.19
N CYS A 130 -13.73 6.85 4.91
CA CYS A 130 -12.71 6.99 3.89
C CYS A 130 -12.72 8.38 3.24
N THR A 131 -11.54 8.93 2.98
CA THR A 131 -11.36 10.26 2.38
C THR A 131 -10.24 10.23 1.36
N ASP A 132 -10.40 10.88 0.21
CA ASP A 132 -9.38 10.78 -0.85
C ASP A 132 -8.10 11.57 -0.56
N ARG A 133 -8.12 12.55 0.35
CA ARG A 133 -6.99 13.48 0.46
C ARG A 133 -6.63 13.93 1.87
N ILE A 134 -7.62 14.33 2.68
CA ILE A 134 -7.36 15.04 3.93
C ILE A 134 -8.25 14.48 5.04
N TYR A 135 -7.63 14.11 6.15
CA TYR A 135 -8.30 14.08 7.45
C TYR A 135 -8.32 15.49 8.03
N GLY A 136 -9.49 15.99 8.40
CA GLY A 136 -9.67 17.34 8.96
C GLY A 136 -10.67 17.33 10.11
N LYS A 137 -10.19 17.44 11.36
CA LYS A 137 -11.04 17.48 12.55
C LYS A 137 -10.32 18.14 13.73
N ASN A 138 -11.06 18.90 14.54
CA ASN A 138 -10.55 19.54 15.75
C ASN A 138 -9.29 20.41 15.53
N GLY A 139 -9.22 21.10 14.38
CA GLY A 139 -8.06 21.93 14.01
C GLY A 139 -6.82 21.15 13.55
N ILE A 140 -6.88 19.82 13.48
CA ILE A 140 -5.83 18.98 12.91
C ILE A 140 -6.17 18.69 11.45
N TYR A 141 -5.20 18.92 10.57
CA TYR A 141 -5.25 18.60 9.16
C TYR A 141 -4.07 17.69 8.82
N ALA A 142 -4.35 16.55 8.22
CA ALA A 142 -3.34 15.58 7.84
C ALA A 142 -3.64 15.01 6.45
N GLU A 143 -2.60 14.88 5.64
CA GLU A 143 -2.57 14.21 4.35
C GLU A 143 -1.35 13.30 4.27
N HIS A 144 -1.35 12.32 3.35
CA HIS A 144 -0.22 11.40 3.17
C HIS A 144 1.05 12.09 2.61
N GLY A 145 0.88 13.19 1.86
CA GLY A 145 1.99 14.03 1.34
C GLY A 145 2.28 13.89 -0.16
N HIS A 146 1.76 12.85 -0.81
CA HIS A 146 2.07 12.55 -2.23
C HIS A 146 1.51 13.55 -3.25
N TYR A 147 0.50 14.35 -2.89
CA TYR A 147 -0.15 15.30 -3.80
C TYR A 147 0.73 16.47 -4.26
N TYR A 148 1.85 16.70 -3.58
CA TYR A 148 2.81 17.76 -3.88
C TYR A 148 4.14 17.23 -4.42
N ASP A 149 4.27 15.92 -4.56
CA ASP A 149 5.44 15.28 -5.13
C ASP A 149 5.30 15.07 -6.65
N THR A 150 6.36 15.37 -7.39
CA THR A 150 6.33 15.25 -8.86
C THR A 150 6.22 13.81 -9.37
N LEU A 151 6.68 12.83 -8.59
CA LEU A 151 6.70 11.42 -8.97
C LEU A 151 5.44 10.68 -8.51
N CYS A 152 4.85 11.09 -7.39
CA CYS A 152 3.75 10.37 -6.73
C CYS A 152 2.38 11.06 -6.83
N LYS A 153 2.31 12.31 -7.30
CA LYS A 153 1.02 13.02 -7.47
C LYS A 153 0.17 12.36 -8.58
N PRO A 154 -1.11 12.03 -8.31
CA PRO A 154 -1.99 11.43 -9.31
C PRO A 154 -2.10 12.26 -10.59
N TYR A 155 -2.06 11.57 -11.72
CA TYR A 155 -2.33 12.18 -13.01
C TYR A 155 -3.83 12.43 -13.19
N SER A 156 -4.19 13.67 -13.53
CA SER A 156 -5.59 14.10 -13.64
C SER A 156 -5.97 14.65 -15.02
N GLY A 157 -5.04 14.62 -15.99
CA GLY A 157 -5.28 15.10 -17.35
C GLY A 157 -6.34 14.27 -18.06
N LYS A 158 -7.34 14.90 -18.69
CA LYS A 158 -8.42 14.17 -19.40
C LYS A 158 -7.89 13.24 -20.49
N THR A 159 -6.83 13.69 -21.19
CA THR A 159 -6.15 12.97 -22.28
C THR A 159 -4.98 12.11 -21.80
N ASP A 160 -4.72 12.07 -20.49
CA ASP A 160 -3.65 11.24 -19.96
C ASP A 160 -4.09 9.76 -19.99
N LYS A 161 -3.36 8.96 -20.77
CA LYS A 161 -3.63 7.53 -20.92
C LYS A 161 -3.20 6.72 -19.70
N TYR A 162 -2.38 7.30 -18.82
CA TYR A 162 -1.87 6.63 -17.63
C TYR A 162 -2.66 6.99 -16.37
N LYS A 163 -3.62 7.92 -16.46
CA LYS A 163 -4.41 8.33 -15.29
C LYS A 163 -5.09 7.14 -14.62
N PRO A 164 -5.17 7.13 -13.27
CA PRO A 164 -4.62 8.15 -12.38
C PRO A 164 -3.13 7.94 -12.04
N LEU A 165 -2.50 6.88 -12.53
CA LEU A 165 -1.19 6.40 -12.06
C LEU A 165 -0.04 7.32 -12.49
N PRO A 166 0.77 7.80 -11.53
CA PRO A 166 1.90 8.68 -11.82
C PRO A 166 3.16 7.89 -12.17
N ILE A 167 4.24 8.57 -12.55
CA ILE A 167 5.51 7.91 -12.91
C ILE A 167 6.06 7.04 -11.77
N GLY A 168 5.84 7.44 -10.51
CA GLY A 168 6.22 6.68 -9.32
C GLY A 168 5.68 5.25 -9.32
N TYR A 169 4.45 5.03 -9.80
CA TYR A 169 3.88 3.69 -9.94
C TYR A 169 4.76 2.76 -10.80
N PHE A 170 5.21 3.26 -11.95
CA PHE A 170 6.02 2.49 -12.88
C PHE A 170 7.42 2.26 -12.31
N ILE A 171 7.98 3.26 -11.63
CA ILE A 171 9.28 3.16 -10.94
C ILE A 171 9.21 2.10 -9.84
N SER A 172 8.17 2.08 -9.00
CA SER A 172 8.00 1.09 -7.93
C SER A 172 7.90 -0.34 -8.48
N ARG A 173 7.22 -0.54 -9.61
CA ARG A 173 7.17 -1.86 -10.26
C ARG A 173 8.51 -2.29 -10.85
N ILE A 174 9.28 -1.35 -11.41
CA ILE A 174 10.66 -1.61 -11.83
C ILE A 174 11.53 -1.97 -10.62
N ALA A 175 11.35 -1.27 -9.50
CA ALA A 175 12.04 -1.57 -8.25
C ALA A 175 11.68 -2.96 -7.71
N ALA A 176 10.41 -3.38 -7.77
CA ALA A 176 10.01 -4.73 -7.42
C ALA A 176 10.70 -5.78 -8.32
N TRP A 177 10.73 -5.56 -9.64
CA TRP A 177 11.45 -6.45 -10.56
C TRP A 177 12.96 -6.53 -10.28
N TRP A 178 13.58 -5.40 -9.95
CA TRP A 178 14.96 -5.37 -9.49
C TRP A 178 15.14 -6.16 -8.19
N CYS A 179 14.28 -5.93 -7.20
CA CYS A 179 14.29 -6.66 -5.94
C CYS A 179 14.24 -8.17 -6.18
N GLU A 180 13.33 -8.66 -7.04
CA GLU A 180 13.25 -10.07 -7.41
C GLU A 180 14.59 -10.63 -7.93
N LYS A 181 15.27 -9.89 -8.82
CA LYS A 181 16.59 -10.28 -9.33
C LYS A 181 17.64 -10.33 -8.23
N GLN A 182 17.63 -9.36 -7.32
CA GLN A 182 18.57 -9.29 -6.21
C GLN A 182 18.33 -10.41 -5.19
N LEU A 183 17.08 -10.75 -4.91
CA LEU A 183 16.72 -11.89 -4.05
C LEU A 183 17.28 -13.19 -4.62
N LYS A 184 17.08 -13.45 -5.91
CA LYS A 184 17.62 -14.63 -6.59
C LYS A 184 19.15 -14.65 -6.54
N LYS A 185 19.81 -13.52 -6.82
CA LYS A 185 21.28 -13.41 -6.81
C LYS A 185 21.89 -13.62 -5.42
N ALA A 186 21.22 -13.15 -4.38
CA ALA A 186 21.70 -13.22 -3.01
C ALA A 186 21.16 -14.44 -2.23
N GLU A 187 20.38 -15.30 -2.88
CA GLU A 187 19.69 -16.46 -2.28
C GLU A 187 18.90 -16.07 -1.02
N LYS A 188 18.16 -14.96 -1.11
CA LYS A 188 17.33 -14.40 -0.03
C LYS A 188 15.86 -14.68 -0.26
N SER A 189 15.12 -14.81 0.83
CA SER A 189 13.70 -15.23 0.78
C SER A 189 12.78 -14.08 0.40
N ASN A 190 13.04 -12.86 0.90
CA ASN A 190 12.21 -11.69 0.66
C ASN A 190 12.99 -10.38 0.90
N SER A 191 12.36 -9.27 0.52
CA SER A 191 12.89 -7.90 0.53
C SER A 191 13.53 -7.52 1.87
N SER A 192 12.99 -7.99 3.00
CA SER A 192 13.52 -7.66 4.33
C SER A 192 14.92 -8.19 4.60
N GLU A 193 15.39 -9.18 3.83
CA GLU A 193 16.74 -9.75 3.94
C GLU A 193 17.76 -9.04 3.03
N LEU A 194 17.33 -8.10 2.21
CA LEU A 194 18.18 -7.29 1.35
C LEU A 194 18.48 -5.92 1.97
N GLN A 195 19.63 -5.36 1.60
CA GLN A 195 19.93 -3.96 1.89
C GLN A 195 18.85 -3.05 1.28
N ASN A 196 18.47 -1.99 2.01
CA ASN A 196 17.43 -1.04 1.61
C ASN A 196 16.10 -1.71 1.24
N GLN A 197 15.81 -2.88 1.81
CA GLN A 197 14.59 -3.65 1.51
C GLN A 197 14.45 -3.99 0.01
N GLY A 198 15.57 -4.17 -0.68
CA GLY A 198 15.58 -4.46 -2.12
C GLY A 198 15.29 -3.25 -3.02
N ASN A 199 15.10 -2.06 -2.45
CA ASN A 199 14.90 -0.85 -3.24
C ASN A 199 16.21 -0.45 -3.96
N PRO A 200 16.15 -0.16 -5.27
CA PRO A 200 17.30 0.30 -6.02
C PRO A 200 17.74 1.70 -5.55
N SER A 201 19.04 1.90 -5.44
CA SER A 201 19.64 3.23 -5.35
C SER A 201 19.57 3.95 -6.71
N ALA A 202 19.87 5.26 -6.72
CA ALA A 202 20.01 6.02 -7.96
C ALA A 202 21.04 5.40 -8.93
N ASN A 203 22.10 4.78 -8.40
CA ASN A 203 23.12 4.12 -9.22
C ASN A 203 22.61 2.79 -9.80
N ASP A 204 21.79 2.05 -9.06
CA ASP A 204 21.21 0.79 -9.53
C ASP A 204 20.28 1.03 -10.73
N PHE A 205 19.58 2.18 -10.79
CA PHE A 205 18.75 2.53 -11.94
C PHE A 205 19.51 2.58 -13.26
N TRP A 206 20.78 3.01 -13.26
CA TRP A 206 21.60 2.93 -14.47
C TRP A 206 21.81 1.49 -14.91
N THR A 207 22.04 0.57 -13.97
CA THR A 207 22.19 -0.85 -14.30
C THR A 207 20.88 -1.47 -14.80
N ILE A 208 19.74 -1.07 -14.23
CA ILE A 208 18.40 -1.52 -14.62
C ILE A 208 18.09 -1.15 -16.07
N ILE A 209 18.29 0.12 -16.47
CA ILE A 209 17.87 0.58 -17.81
C ILE A 209 18.70 -0.05 -18.94
N PHE A 210 19.92 -0.52 -18.63
CA PHE A 210 20.81 -1.21 -19.55
C PHE A 210 20.74 -2.74 -19.44
N ASP A 211 19.88 -3.28 -18.55
CA ASP A 211 19.67 -4.71 -18.43
C ASP A 211 18.97 -5.27 -19.69
N ASN A 212 19.50 -6.38 -20.22
CA ASN A 212 18.97 -7.03 -21.42
C ASN A 212 17.57 -7.62 -21.26
N ASP A 213 16.99 -7.66 -20.07
CA ASP A 213 15.59 -8.07 -19.88
C ASP A 213 14.69 -6.85 -19.65
N PHE A 214 15.23 -5.66 -19.44
CA PHE A 214 14.44 -4.45 -19.23
C PHE A 214 13.54 -4.13 -20.45
N TYR A 215 13.96 -4.47 -21.67
CA TYR A 215 13.12 -4.31 -22.87
C TYR A 215 11.93 -5.28 -22.94
N LYS A 216 11.94 -6.35 -22.14
CA LYS A 216 10.87 -7.35 -22.08
C LYS A 216 9.78 -6.98 -21.07
N ILE A 217 10.01 -5.95 -20.26
CA ILE A 217 9.04 -5.49 -19.26
C ILE A 217 7.77 -5.00 -19.94
N VAL A 218 6.63 -5.49 -19.45
CA VAL A 218 5.30 -5.06 -19.84
C VAL A 218 4.57 -4.63 -18.58
N PHE A 219 4.11 -3.38 -18.54
CA PHE A 219 3.26 -2.90 -17.46
C PHE A 219 1.80 -3.15 -17.83
N THR A 220 1.01 -3.63 -16.89
CA THR A 220 -0.44 -3.70 -17.07
C THR A 220 -1.11 -2.69 -16.15
N MET A 221 -1.94 -1.84 -16.74
CA MET A 221 -2.75 -0.85 -16.05
C MET A 221 -3.91 -1.52 -15.29
N PRO A 222 -4.52 -0.85 -14.30
CA PRO A 222 -5.66 -1.39 -13.55
C PRO A 222 -6.86 -1.79 -14.43
N ASP A 223 -7.02 -1.17 -15.59
CA ASP A 223 -8.07 -1.49 -16.57
C ASP A 223 -7.72 -2.66 -17.52
N GLY A 224 -6.54 -3.27 -17.34
CA GLY A 224 -6.04 -4.37 -18.17
C GLY A 224 -5.21 -3.92 -19.39
N THR A 225 -5.07 -2.61 -19.63
CA THR A 225 -4.24 -2.10 -20.74
C THR A 225 -2.78 -2.46 -20.52
N SER A 226 -2.14 -3.09 -21.51
CA SER A 226 -0.70 -3.35 -21.49
C SER A 226 0.09 -2.19 -22.10
N ILE A 227 1.22 -1.85 -21.48
CA ILE A 227 2.17 -0.85 -21.95
C ILE A 227 3.51 -1.55 -22.14
N LYS A 228 3.96 -1.60 -23.39
CA LYS A 228 5.26 -2.16 -23.77
C LYS A 228 6.25 -1.05 -24.02
N ARG A 229 7.54 -1.30 -23.79
CA ARG A 229 8.61 -0.35 -24.13
C ARG A 229 8.55 0.12 -25.59
N SER A 230 8.21 -0.78 -26.53
CA SER A 230 8.06 -0.46 -27.96
C SER A 230 6.97 0.58 -28.25
N GLU A 231 6.00 0.77 -27.36
CA GLU A 231 4.90 1.72 -27.56
C GLU A 231 5.23 3.13 -27.06
N VAL A 232 6.37 3.29 -26.38
CA VAL A 232 6.81 4.55 -25.75
C VAL A 232 8.02 5.17 -26.46
N LEU A 233 8.90 4.35 -27.07
CA LEU A 233 10.14 4.84 -27.71
C LEU A 233 10.02 5.20 -29.19
N TYR A 234 8.89 4.93 -29.84
CA TYR A 234 8.67 5.22 -31.27
C TYR A 234 7.68 6.38 -31.50
N LYS A 235 7.71 7.40 -30.64
CA LYS A 235 7.04 8.69 -30.87
C LYS A 235 8.03 9.83 -30.75
#